data_AF-X1W2R9-F1
#
_entry.id   AF-X1W2R9-F1
#
_cell.length_a   1.000
_cell.length_b   1.000
_cell.length_c   1.000
_cell.angle_alpha   90.00
_cell.angle_beta   90.00
_cell.angle_gamma   90.00
#
_symmetry.space_group_name_H-M   'P 1'
#
loop_
_entity.id
_entity.type
_entity.pdbx_description
1 polymer ?
#
loop_
_entity_poly.entity_id
_entity_poly.type
_entity_poly.pdbx_seq_one_letter_code
_entity_poly.pdbx_strand_id
1 'polypeptide(L)'
;TKFENCVKQLFKTGNSSDVHRQTLIDLVNIAVWARPDKGSLPLLPARYHLFVRAPEGIFVSFYPESRIFLERREKTEEGYAVFDLASCRRCGQEYLVGDIVEGKLKHSFSKMDTRRKNRYFLLWKEETQLEEDEDEEVAVPEEIAKKGKIWKLCIKCGAVWEENEVSTCNCGHESGTIRTLIEIIPKNGILNKCYLCGLRSINIVREFIFQQDAPAA
;
A
#
# COMPACT_ATOMS: atom_id res chain seq x y z
N THR A 1 -30.13 -3.93 2.21
CA THR A 1 -30.44 -5.31 1.78
C THR A 1 -29.46 -6.26 2.45
N LYS A 2 -29.90 -7.37 3.04
CA LYS A 2 -28.97 -8.35 3.66
C LYS A 2 -28.25 -9.15 2.57
N PHE A 3 -26.99 -9.51 2.80
CA PHE A 3 -26.15 -10.27 1.86
C PHE A 3 -26.85 -11.55 1.35
N GLU A 4 -27.52 -12.29 2.24
CA GLU A 4 -28.28 -13.49 1.86
C GLU A 4 -29.39 -13.24 0.84
N ASN A 5 -30.05 -12.07 0.89
CA ASN A 5 -31.09 -11.76 -0.08
C ASN A 5 -30.49 -11.57 -1.48
N CYS A 6 -29.28 -10.99 -1.57
CA CYS A 6 -28.56 -10.86 -2.84
C CYS A 6 -28.16 -12.23 -3.39
N VAL A 7 -27.71 -13.16 -2.53
CA VAL A 7 -27.42 -14.56 -2.93
C VAL A 7 -28.66 -15.24 -3.49
N LYS A 8 -29.80 -15.16 -2.78
CA LYS A 8 -31.07 -15.75 -3.23
C LYS A 8 -31.55 -15.18 -4.56
N GLN A 9 -31.38 -13.87 -4.77
CA GLN A 9 -31.73 -13.20 -6.02
C GLN A 9 -30.83 -13.62 -7.19
N LEU A 10 -29.50 -13.66 -6.99
CA LEU A 10 -28.55 -13.99 -8.04
C LEU A 10 -28.72 -15.44 -8.52
N PHE A 11 -28.81 -16.38 -7.58
CA PHE A 11 -28.90 -17.82 -7.89
C PHE A 11 -30.34 -18.32 -8.05
N LYS A 12 -31.35 -17.44 -7.92
CA LYS A 12 -32.78 -17.78 -8.00
C LYS A 12 -33.15 -18.99 -7.14
N THR A 13 -32.60 -19.06 -5.92
CA THR A 13 -32.75 -20.19 -5.00
C THR A 13 -33.32 -19.74 -3.65
N GLY A 14 -34.11 -20.60 -3.02
CA GLY A 14 -34.64 -20.37 -1.67
C GLY A 14 -33.61 -20.53 -0.55
N ASN A 15 -32.52 -21.29 -0.81
CA ASN A 15 -31.50 -21.65 0.16
C ASN A 15 -30.12 -21.12 -0.25
N SER A 16 -29.48 -20.32 0.61
CA SER A 16 -28.08 -19.95 0.44
C SER A 16 -27.19 -21.08 0.98
N SER A 17 -26.36 -21.68 0.13
CA SER A 17 -25.25 -22.54 0.56
C SER A 17 -23.98 -21.71 0.72
N ASP A 18 -22.98 -22.24 1.44
CA ASP A 18 -21.66 -21.61 1.54
C ASP A 18 -21.00 -21.44 0.16
N VAL A 19 -21.26 -22.37 -0.77
CA VAL A 19 -20.80 -22.27 -2.17
C VAL A 19 -21.42 -21.05 -2.85
N HIS A 20 -22.75 -20.86 -2.77
CA HIS A 20 -23.40 -19.69 -3.37
C HIS A 20 -22.88 -18.37 -2.79
N ARG A 21 -22.62 -18.34 -1.48
CA ARG A 21 -22.00 -17.19 -0.82
C ARG A 21 -20.59 -16.93 -1.35
N GLN A 22 -19.76 -17.96 -1.45
CA GLN A 22 -18.40 -17.85 -1.96
C GLN A 22 -18.40 -17.39 -3.43
N THR A 23 -19.25 -17.96 -4.28
CA THR A 23 -19.36 -17.54 -5.68
C THR A 23 -19.80 -16.08 -5.83
N LEU A 24 -20.69 -15.57 -4.97
CA LEU A 24 -21.04 -14.15 -4.97
C LEU A 24 -19.85 -13.26 -4.55
N ILE A 25 -19.07 -13.69 -3.55
CA ILE A 25 -17.84 -13.00 -3.14
C ILE A 25 -16.84 -12.98 -4.30
N ASP A 26 -16.63 -14.11 -4.97
CA ASP A 26 -15.70 -14.24 -6.09
C ASP A 26 -16.14 -13.36 -7.27
N LEU A 27 -17.44 -13.32 -7.58
CA LEU A 27 -17.98 -12.44 -8.62
C LEU A 27 -17.73 -10.96 -8.30
N VAL A 28 -17.94 -10.55 -7.04
CA VAL A 28 -17.65 -9.18 -6.59
C VAL A 28 -16.15 -8.89 -6.71
N ASN A 29 -15.28 -9.82 -6.28
CA ASN A 29 -13.83 -9.67 -6.40
C ASN A 29 -13.40 -9.51 -7.86
N ILE A 30 -13.93 -10.34 -8.76
CA ILE A 30 -13.68 -10.22 -10.21
C ILE A 30 -14.13 -8.84 -10.71
N ALA A 31 -15.32 -8.37 -10.35
CA ALA A 31 -15.80 -7.06 -10.77
C ALA A 31 -14.93 -5.90 -10.21
N VAL A 32 -14.35 -6.08 -9.02
CA VAL A 32 -13.43 -5.11 -8.41
C VAL A 32 -12.07 -5.05 -9.12
N TRP A 33 -11.63 -6.14 -9.76
CA TRP A 33 -10.36 -6.20 -10.46
C TRP A 33 -10.48 -5.99 -11.98
N ALA A 34 -11.59 -6.42 -12.58
CA ALA A 34 -11.83 -6.37 -14.01
C ALA A 34 -11.86 -4.93 -14.51
N ARG A 35 -11.08 -4.64 -15.54
CA ARG A 35 -10.99 -3.34 -16.20
C ARG A 35 -10.84 -3.56 -17.71
N PRO A 36 -11.42 -2.69 -18.57
CA PRO A 36 -11.29 -2.80 -20.03
C PRO A 36 -9.84 -2.76 -20.51
N ASP A 37 -9.05 -1.90 -19.88
CA ASP A 37 -7.63 -1.68 -20.14
C ASP A 37 -6.96 -1.20 -18.83
N LYS A 38 -5.63 -1.07 -18.84
CA LYS A 38 -4.84 -0.76 -17.64
C LYS A 38 -5.09 0.65 -17.09
N GLY A 39 -5.45 1.62 -17.95
CA GLY A 39 -5.76 3.01 -17.58
C GLY A 39 -7.19 3.24 -17.09
N SER A 40 -8.10 2.33 -17.44
CA SER A 40 -9.51 2.39 -17.07
C SER A 40 -9.80 2.06 -15.60
N LEU A 41 -10.91 2.59 -15.09
CA LEU A 41 -11.43 2.23 -13.76
C LEU A 41 -11.94 0.78 -13.77
N PRO A 42 -11.89 0.08 -12.62
CA PRO A 42 -12.48 -1.24 -12.50
C PRO A 42 -14.00 -1.19 -12.69
N LEU A 43 -14.57 -2.29 -13.17
CA LEU A 43 -16.00 -2.46 -13.47
C LEU A 43 -16.87 -2.12 -12.25
N LEU A 44 -16.45 -2.56 -11.07
CA LEU A 44 -17.03 -2.17 -9.79
C LEU A 44 -15.95 -1.51 -8.93
N PRO A 45 -15.94 -0.16 -8.80
CA PRO A 45 -15.03 0.53 -7.91
C PRO A 45 -15.52 0.42 -6.46
N ALA A 46 -15.60 -0.80 -5.92
CA ALA A 46 -16.01 -1.02 -4.54
C ALA A 46 -14.95 -0.40 -3.61
N ARG A 47 -15.33 0.69 -2.94
CA ARG A 47 -14.49 1.39 -1.98
C ARG A 47 -15.15 1.32 -0.60
N TYR A 48 -14.43 0.75 0.35
CA TYR A 48 -14.79 0.87 1.75
C TYR A 48 -14.50 2.31 2.18
N HIS A 49 -15.54 3.05 2.55
CA HIS A 49 -15.39 4.34 3.21
C HIS A 49 -15.20 4.06 4.69
N LEU A 50 -13.94 3.89 5.08
CA LEU A 50 -13.58 3.62 6.47
C LEU A 50 -13.22 4.95 7.15
N PHE A 51 -14.04 5.37 8.11
CA PHE A 51 -13.74 6.52 8.95
C PHE A 51 -12.83 6.08 10.11
N VAL A 52 -11.52 6.02 9.86
CA VAL A 52 -10.51 5.67 10.88
C VAL A 52 -9.92 6.94 11.45
N ARG A 53 -9.95 7.11 12.76
CA ARG A 53 -9.13 8.14 13.43
C ARG A 53 -7.74 7.55 13.69
N ALA A 54 -6.81 7.83 12.80
CA ALA A 54 -5.41 7.42 12.87
C ALA A 54 -4.55 8.67 13.10
N PRO A 55 -4.40 9.15 14.36
CA PRO A 55 -3.70 10.40 14.64
C PRO A 55 -2.22 10.34 14.25
N GLU A 56 -1.62 9.15 14.27
CA GLU A 56 -0.18 8.96 14.01
C GLU A 56 0.13 8.37 12.64
N GLY A 57 -0.89 7.92 11.91
CA GLY A 57 -0.76 7.14 10.68
C GLY A 57 -1.38 5.74 10.79
N ILE A 58 -1.34 4.99 9.69
CA ILE A 58 -1.69 3.57 9.67
C ILE A 58 -0.40 2.78 9.53
N PHE A 59 -0.26 1.78 10.39
CA PHE A 59 0.91 0.90 10.42
C PHE A 59 0.49 -0.54 10.16
N VAL A 60 1.35 -1.33 9.54
CA VAL A 60 1.04 -2.70 9.16
C VAL A 60 2.18 -3.65 9.52
N SER A 61 1.83 -4.79 10.11
CA SER A 61 2.69 -5.98 10.09
C SER A 61 2.12 -6.96 9.08
N PHE A 62 2.97 -7.59 8.27
CA PHE A 62 2.52 -8.60 7.30
C PHE A 62 2.70 -10.03 7.80
N TYR A 63 3.31 -10.24 8.98
CA TYR A 63 3.68 -11.56 9.49
C TYR A 63 3.16 -11.78 10.92
N PRO A 64 2.69 -12.99 11.26
CA PRO A 64 2.47 -14.15 10.38
C PRO A 64 1.27 -13.95 9.45
N GLU A 65 0.34 -13.08 9.85
CA GLU A 65 -0.79 -12.62 9.06
C GLU A 65 -0.81 -11.09 9.06
N SER A 66 -1.45 -10.50 8.05
CA SER A 66 -1.50 -9.04 7.94
C SER A 66 -2.36 -8.44 9.06
N ARG A 67 -1.78 -7.54 9.86
CA ARG A 67 -2.44 -6.82 10.94
C ARG A 67 -2.18 -5.32 10.82
N ILE A 68 -3.24 -4.53 11.01
CA ILE A 68 -3.18 -3.07 10.98
C ILE A 68 -3.17 -2.51 12.40
N PHE A 69 -2.37 -1.47 12.62
CA PHE A 69 -2.30 -0.70 13.85
C PHE A 69 -2.55 0.78 13.55
N LEU A 70 -3.21 1.48 14.46
CA LEU A 70 -3.52 2.91 14.35
C LEU A 70 -2.60 3.79 15.23
N GLU A 71 -1.72 3.13 15.97
CA GLU A 71 -0.72 3.72 16.84
C GLU A 71 0.65 3.30 16.35
N ARG A 72 1.61 4.22 16.40
CA ARG A 72 2.97 3.98 15.95
C ARG A 72 3.64 2.94 16.84
N ARG A 73 4.17 1.91 16.20
CA ARG A 73 4.99 0.87 16.83
C ARG A 73 5.95 0.30 15.80
N GLU A 74 7.18 0.04 16.22
CA GLU A 74 8.21 -0.56 15.35
C GLU A 74 8.06 -2.09 15.26
N LYS A 75 7.44 -2.70 16.28
CA LYS A 75 7.24 -4.15 16.36
C LYS A 75 5.87 -4.53 16.92
N THR A 76 5.42 -5.73 16.59
CA THR A 76 4.29 -6.39 17.27
C THR A 76 4.71 -6.90 18.66
N GLU A 77 3.75 -7.36 19.45
CA GLU A 77 4.00 -7.98 20.76
C GLU A 77 4.87 -9.24 20.63
N GLU A 78 4.71 -9.97 19.53
CA GLU A 78 5.51 -11.14 19.17
C GLU A 78 6.88 -10.79 18.57
N GLY A 79 7.18 -9.49 18.42
CA GLY A 79 8.47 -8.98 17.96
C GLY A 79 8.63 -8.87 16.43
N TYR A 80 7.55 -9.00 15.65
CA TYR A 80 7.58 -8.86 14.19
C TYR A 80 7.63 -7.40 13.76
N ALA A 81 8.24 -7.12 12.61
CA ALA A 81 8.34 -5.76 12.11
C ALA A 81 6.97 -5.16 11.74
N VAL A 82 6.84 -3.86 11.99
CA VAL A 82 5.68 -3.05 11.66
C VAL A 82 6.14 -1.86 10.83
N PHE A 83 5.45 -1.58 9.72
CA PHE A 83 5.82 -0.60 8.72
C PHE A 83 4.78 0.52 8.63
N ASP A 84 5.21 1.75 8.33
CA ASP A 84 4.32 2.89 8.07
C ASP A 84 3.72 2.77 6.66
N LEU A 85 2.41 2.93 6.53
CA LEU A 85 1.66 2.64 5.30
C LEU A 85 1.11 3.92 4.65
N ALA A 86 1.27 4.01 3.34
CA ALA A 86 0.59 4.97 2.48
C ALA A 86 -0.13 4.24 1.34
N SER A 87 -1.12 4.89 0.71
CA SER A 87 -1.80 4.32 -0.44
C SER A 87 -2.19 5.35 -1.49
N CYS A 88 -2.34 4.88 -2.73
CA CYS A 88 -2.90 5.67 -3.82
C CYS A 88 -4.41 5.89 -3.61
N ARG A 89 -4.85 7.15 -3.59
CA ARG A 89 -6.28 7.50 -3.41
C ARG A 89 -7.18 7.06 -4.59
N ARG A 90 -6.61 6.74 -5.76
CA ARG A 90 -7.36 6.25 -6.93
C ARG A 90 -7.53 4.74 -6.93
N CYS A 91 -6.42 4.00 -6.86
CA CYS A 91 -6.38 2.54 -7.06
C CYS A 91 -6.08 1.72 -5.80
N GLY A 92 -5.71 2.36 -4.68
CA GLY A 92 -5.42 1.66 -3.43
C GLY A 92 -4.03 1.02 -3.33
N GLN A 93 -3.18 1.11 -4.37
CA GLN A 93 -1.82 0.56 -4.34
C GLN A 93 -1.09 0.99 -3.06
N GLU A 94 -0.54 -0.01 -2.36
CA GLU A 94 0.18 0.17 -1.11
C GLU A 94 1.62 0.64 -1.34
N TYR A 95 2.08 1.56 -0.47
CA TYR A 95 3.46 2.01 -0.38
C TYR A 95 3.88 1.95 1.09
N LEU A 96 5.09 1.51 1.37
CA LEU A 96 5.70 1.65 2.69
C LEU A 96 6.42 2.99 2.76
N VAL A 97 6.36 3.64 3.91
CA VAL A 97 7.03 4.92 4.17
C VAL A 97 8.09 4.71 5.25
N GLY A 98 9.29 5.21 5.01
CA GLY A 98 10.35 5.05 5.99
C GLY A 98 11.73 5.35 5.47
N ASP A 99 12.73 5.04 6.28
CA ASP A 99 14.14 5.17 5.96
C ASP A 99 14.85 3.84 6.17
N ILE A 100 15.88 3.59 5.36
CA ILE A 100 16.76 2.44 5.56
C ILE A 100 17.86 2.85 6.53
N VAL A 101 17.83 2.25 7.73
CA VAL A 101 18.77 2.51 8.82
C VAL A 101 19.29 1.17 9.32
N GLU A 102 20.61 0.99 9.27
CA GLU A 102 21.29 -0.25 9.72
C GLU A 102 20.74 -1.51 9.04
N GLY A 103 20.49 -1.45 7.74
CA GLY A 103 19.96 -2.58 6.96
C GLY A 103 18.50 -2.95 7.33
N LYS A 104 17.74 -2.03 7.93
CA LYS A 104 16.31 -2.22 8.21
C LYS A 104 15.48 -1.06 7.71
N LEU A 105 14.26 -1.34 7.24
CA LEU A 105 13.27 -0.32 6.96
C LEU A 105 12.60 0.10 8.27
N LYS A 106 12.88 1.33 8.72
CA LYS A 106 12.33 1.93 9.95
C LYS A 106 11.43 3.11 9.60
N HIS A 107 10.57 3.50 10.52
CA HIS A 107 9.68 4.65 10.29
C HIS A 107 10.49 5.94 10.16
N SER A 108 10.03 6.87 9.32
CA SER A 108 10.64 8.19 9.20
C SER A 108 10.23 9.07 10.38
N PHE A 109 11.21 9.54 11.17
CA PHE A 109 10.98 10.48 12.27
C PHE A 109 11.14 11.93 11.77
N SER A 110 10.18 12.80 12.07
CA SER A 110 10.42 14.24 11.96
C SER A 110 11.27 14.70 13.13
N LYS A 111 12.54 15.04 12.90
CA LYS A 111 13.25 15.94 13.81
C LYS A 111 12.62 17.34 13.68
N MET A 112 12.45 18.04 14.80
CA MET A 112 11.63 19.25 14.94
C MET A 112 11.93 20.41 13.96
N ASP A 113 13.01 20.36 13.17
CA ASP A 113 13.42 21.44 12.27
C ASP A 113 13.65 21.03 10.79
N THR A 114 13.34 19.79 10.41
CA THR A 114 13.50 19.35 9.01
C THR A 114 12.21 18.73 8.50
N ARG A 115 11.69 19.26 7.37
CA ARG A 115 10.60 18.62 6.62
C ARG A 115 10.95 17.14 6.43
N ARG A 116 10.01 16.25 6.77
CA ARG A 116 10.18 14.80 6.60
C ARG A 116 10.59 14.51 5.15
N LYS A 117 11.79 13.93 4.95
CA LYS A 117 12.19 13.38 3.65
C LYS A 117 11.60 11.98 3.55
N ASN A 118 10.30 11.89 3.30
CA ASN A 118 9.61 10.61 3.19
C ASN A 118 10.10 9.87 1.94
N ARG A 119 10.85 8.79 2.11
CA ARG A 119 11.10 7.81 1.04
C ARG A 119 9.90 6.88 1.00
N TYR A 120 9.36 6.68 -0.20
CA TYR A 120 8.27 5.75 -0.43
C TYR A 120 8.86 4.48 -1.05
N PHE A 121 8.30 3.34 -0.69
CA PHE A 121 8.68 2.05 -1.23
C PHE A 121 7.42 1.39 -1.77
N LEU A 122 7.32 1.30 -3.10
CA LEU A 122 6.24 0.58 -3.75
C LEU A 122 6.39 -0.91 -3.39
N LEU A 123 5.39 -1.46 -2.72
CA LEU A 123 5.36 -2.90 -2.42
C LEU A 123 4.99 -3.65 -3.69
N TRP A 124 5.99 -4.27 -4.30
CA TRP A 124 5.85 -4.96 -5.57
C TRP A 124 5.29 -6.36 -5.37
N LYS A 125 4.17 -6.65 -6.03
CA LYS A 125 3.60 -7.99 -6.16
C LYS A 125 4.05 -8.52 -7.54
N GLU A 126 4.63 -9.71 -7.62
CA GLU A 126 5.35 -10.23 -8.82
C GLU A 126 4.52 -10.21 -10.12
N GLU A 127 3.19 -10.16 -10.05
CA GLU A 127 2.29 -10.06 -11.21
C GLU A 127 2.08 -8.63 -11.73
N THR A 128 2.70 -7.63 -11.09
CA THR A 128 2.55 -6.24 -11.49
C THR A 128 3.46 -5.97 -12.68
N GLN A 129 2.99 -5.31 -13.74
CA GLN A 129 3.88 -4.70 -14.74
C GLN A 129 3.88 -3.20 -14.48
N LEU A 130 5.06 -2.59 -14.31
CA LEU A 130 5.17 -1.14 -14.20
C LEU A 130 4.95 -0.65 -15.62
N GLU A 131 3.88 0.08 -15.85
CA GLU A 131 3.77 0.83 -17.09
C GLU A 131 4.79 1.96 -17.02
N GLU A 132 5.85 1.81 -17.80
CA GLU A 132 6.66 2.94 -18.23
C GLU A 132 5.85 3.60 -19.34
N ASP A 133 5.02 4.55 -18.92
CA ASP A 133 4.26 5.37 -19.85
C ASP A 133 5.27 6.29 -20.56
N GLU A 134 5.75 5.84 -21.73
CA GLU A 134 6.70 6.57 -22.58
C GLU A 134 6.03 7.76 -23.30
N ASP A 135 4.69 7.82 -23.35
CA ASP A 135 3.96 8.76 -24.22
C ASP A 135 2.77 9.46 -23.53
N GLU A 136 3.01 10.37 -22.57
CA GLU A 136 2.03 11.43 -22.24
C GLU A 136 2.72 12.74 -21.84
N GLU A 137 3.01 13.58 -22.84
CA GLU A 137 3.25 15.01 -22.68
C GLU A 137 1.93 15.74 -22.40
N VAL A 138 1.50 15.86 -21.13
CA VAL A 138 0.49 16.88 -20.76
C VAL A 138 0.73 17.50 -19.37
N ALA A 139 1.10 18.78 -19.41
CA ALA A 139 0.70 19.89 -18.53
C ALA A 139 0.59 19.70 -17.00
N VAL A 140 1.54 19.01 -16.37
CA VAL A 140 1.90 19.34 -14.98
C VAL A 140 3.36 19.76 -14.98
N PRO A 141 3.66 21.07 -14.95
CA PRO A 141 5.00 21.52 -14.61
C PRO A 141 5.29 21.03 -13.18
N GLU A 142 6.51 20.54 -12.97
CA GLU A 142 7.15 20.30 -11.66
C GLU A 142 7.13 18.87 -11.09
N GLU A 143 8.32 18.25 -11.24
CA GLU A 143 8.97 17.42 -10.22
C GLU A 143 8.50 15.96 -10.06
N ILE A 144 8.78 15.17 -11.10
CA ILE A 144 8.68 13.70 -11.11
C ILE A 144 9.55 13.12 -9.97
N ALA A 145 8.94 12.30 -9.11
CA ALA A 145 9.67 11.50 -8.12
C ALA A 145 10.65 10.56 -8.84
N LYS A 146 11.85 10.36 -8.30
CA LYS A 146 12.84 9.48 -8.94
C LYS A 146 12.58 8.04 -8.50
N LYS A 147 12.44 7.11 -9.45
CA LYS A 147 12.59 5.67 -9.16
C LYS A 147 14.02 5.46 -8.68
N GLY A 148 14.16 4.92 -7.47
CA GLY A 148 15.42 4.60 -6.82
C GLY A 148 15.80 3.14 -7.03
N LYS A 149 16.44 2.56 -6.02
CA LYS A 149 16.92 1.18 -6.06
C LYS A 149 15.78 0.17 -5.86
N ILE A 150 16.02 -1.06 -6.32
CA ILE A 150 15.20 -2.22 -5.98
C ILE A 150 15.76 -2.84 -4.71
N TRP A 151 14.87 -3.13 -3.76
CA TRP A 151 15.20 -3.73 -2.47
C TRP A 151 14.43 -5.03 -2.24
N LYS A 152 15.03 -5.93 -1.47
CA LYS A 152 14.38 -7.11 -0.89
C LYS A 152 14.09 -6.84 0.57
N LEU A 153 12.84 -6.97 1.00
CA LEU A 153 12.39 -6.77 2.38
C LEU A 153 12.00 -8.11 3.00
N CYS A 154 12.54 -8.43 4.17
CA CYS A 154 12.00 -9.47 5.04
C CYS A 154 10.87 -8.89 5.89
N ILE A 155 9.62 -9.26 5.57
CA ILE A 155 8.43 -8.73 6.25
C ILE A 155 8.30 -9.20 7.71
N LYS A 156 9.05 -10.23 8.11
CA LYS A 156 9.08 -10.77 9.47
C LYS A 156 9.88 -9.89 10.42
N CYS A 157 11.06 -9.41 10.01
CA CYS A 157 12.00 -8.70 10.90
C CYS A 157 12.39 -7.30 10.44
N GLY A 158 11.97 -6.89 9.24
CA GLY A 158 12.22 -5.57 8.67
C GLY A 158 13.59 -5.40 8.02
N ALA A 159 14.40 -6.46 7.95
CA ALA A 159 15.70 -6.41 7.26
C ALA A 159 15.49 -6.16 5.76
N VAL A 160 16.35 -5.30 5.19
CA VAL A 160 16.34 -4.91 3.79
C VAL A 160 17.71 -5.06 3.18
N TRP A 161 17.73 -5.47 1.91
CA TRP A 161 18.93 -5.67 1.11
C TRP A 161 18.71 -5.11 -0.28
N GLU A 162 19.76 -4.65 -0.94
CA GLU A 162 19.65 -4.29 -2.37
C GLU A 162 19.40 -5.56 -3.21
N GLU A 163 18.85 -5.39 -4.42
CA GLU A 163 18.44 -6.51 -5.30
C GLU A 163 19.51 -7.60 -5.46
N ASN A 164 20.77 -7.20 -5.62
CA ASN A 164 21.89 -8.12 -5.87
C ASN A 164 22.55 -8.68 -4.59
N GLU A 165 22.11 -8.25 -3.41
CA GLU A 165 22.65 -8.72 -2.14
C GLU A 165 21.98 -10.03 -1.68
N VAL A 166 22.73 -10.80 -0.88
CA VAL A 166 22.24 -12.05 -0.30
C VAL A 166 21.33 -11.72 0.89
N SER A 167 20.04 -12.03 0.77
CA SER A 167 19.04 -11.82 1.83
C SER A 167 19.24 -12.75 3.02
N THR A 168 20.02 -12.33 4.02
CA THR A 168 20.26 -13.10 5.25
C THR A 168 19.88 -12.30 6.51
N CYS A 169 18.95 -12.84 7.31
CA CYS A 169 18.61 -12.34 8.66
C CYS A 169 18.70 -13.47 9.68
N ASN A 170 18.94 -13.14 10.95
CA ASN A 170 18.91 -14.11 12.07
C ASN A 170 17.49 -14.45 12.55
N CYS A 171 16.47 -14.12 11.76
CA CYS A 171 15.07 -14.24 12.13
C CYS A 171 14.42 -15.56 11.69
N GLY A 172 15.21 -16.49 11.11
CA GLY A 172 14.72 -17.75 10.55
C GLY A 172 13.61 -17.48 9.54
N HIS A 173 13.89 -16.63 8.55
CA HIS A 173 12.91 -16.25 7.54
C HIS A 173 12.80 -17.35 6.49
N GLU A 174 11.58 -17.58 6.01
CA GLU A 174 11.31 -18.48 4.90
C GLU A 174 11.22 -17.66 3.61
N SER A 175 11.43 -18.28 2.44
CA SER A 175 11.37 -17.60 1.15
C SER A 175 10.05 -16.82 0.95
N GLY A 176 8.94 -17.34 1.47
CA GLY A 176 7.62 -16.70 1.41
C GLY A 176 7.49 -15.38 2.19
N THR A 177 8.49 -15.00 2.99
CA THR A 177 8.51 -13.76 3.78
C THR A 177 9.31 -12.62 3.13
N ILE A 178 9.93 -12.86 1.98
CA ILE A 178 10.64 -11.83 1.22
C ILE A 178 9.68 -11.13 0.25
N ARG A 179 9.74 -9.80 0.20
CA ARG A 179 8.98 -8.96 -0.74
C ARG A 179 9.93 -8.02 -1.47
N THR A 180 9.62 -7.74 -2.73
CA THR A 180 10.36 -6.76 -3.53
C THR A 180 9.78 -5.37 -3.29
N LEU A 181 10.66 -4.39 -3.10
CA LEU A 181 10.32 -2.98 -2.97
C LEU A 181 10.99 -2.18 -4.08
N ILE A 182 10.27 -1.24 -4.67
CA ILE A 182 10.85 -0.24 -5.55
C ILE A 182 10.86 1.10 -4.82
N GLU A 183 12.05 1.63 -4.59
CA GLU A 183 12.20 2.92 -3.95
C GLU A 183 11.70 4.06 -4.85
N ILE A 184 11.01 5.02 -4.26
CA ILE A 184 10.49 6.22 -4.91
C ILE A 184 10.80 7.41 -4.02
N ILE A 185 11.60 8.33 -4.54
CA ILE A 185 12.05 9.52 -3.80
C ILE A 185 11.34 10.76 -4.36
N PRO A 186 10.31 11.28 -3.68
CA PRO A 186 9.71 12.56 -4.05
C PRO A 186 10.65 13.71 -3.66
N LYS A 187 10.70 14.76 -4.49
CA LYS A 187 11.55 15.94 -4.20
C LYS A 187 11.10 16.72 -2.97
N ASN A 188 9.78 16.88 -2.80
CA ASN A 188 9.19 17.71 -1.73
C ASN A 188 8.51 16.90 -0.63
N GLY A 189 8.81 15.60 -0.53
CA GLY A 189 8.17 14.67 0.42
C GLY A 189 6.74 14.27 0.05
N ILE A 190 6.16 14.84 -1.01
CA ILE A 190 4.82 14.53 -1.50
C ILE A 190 4.91 13.70 -2.78
N LEU A 191 4.23 12.56 -2.81
CA LEU A 191 4.23 11.67 -3.97
C LEU A 191 3.00 11.93 -4.86
N ASN A 192 3.24 12.67 -5.95
CA ASN A 192 2.21 13.16 -6.89
C ASN A 192 1.93 12.22 -8.09
N LYS A 193 2.59 11.06 -8.17
CA LYS A 193 2.35 10.03 -9.19
C LYS A 193 2.16 8.68 -8.52
N CYS A 194 1.13 7.94 -8.92
CA CYS A 194 1.02 6.53 -8.59
C CYS A 194 1.82 5.70 -9.60
N TYR A 195 2.74 4.88 -9.13
CA TYR A 195 3.58 4.02 -9.97
C TYR A 195 2.92 2.69 -10.35
N LEU A 196 1.69 2.43 -9.88
CA LEU A 196 0.86 1.32 -10.38
C LEU A 196 -0.10 1.79 -11.48
N CYS A 197 -0.95 2.78 -11.22
CA CYS A 197 -2.04 3.18 -12.13
C CYS A 197 -1.74 4.40 -12.99
N GLY A 198 -0.49 4.88 -12.99
CA GLY A 198 -0.02 6.02 -13.79
C GLY A 198 -0.52 7.40 -13.36
N LEU A 199 -1.63 7.49 -12.60
CA LEU A 199 -2.29 8.76 -12.30
C LEU A 199 -1.36 9.78 -11.64
N ARG A 200 -1.36 10.99 -12.20
CA ARG A 200 -0.74 12.19 -11.61
C ARG A 200 -1.80 13.09 -10.99
N SER A 201 -1.64 13.40 -9.71
CA SER A 201 -2.48 14.35 -8.98
C SER A 201 -1.72 14.79 -7.74
N ILE A 202 -1.99 16.01 -7.27
CA ILE A 202 -1.42 16.51 -6.02
C ILE A 202 -1.74 15.52 -4.89
N ASN A 203 -0.69 15.08 -4.19
CA ASN A 203 -0.78 14.18 -3.03
C ASN A 203 -1.62 12.92 -3.32
N ILE A 204 -1.41 12.29 -4.48
CA ILE A 204 -2.17 11.12 -4.93
C ILE A 204 -1.85 9.86 -4.09
N VAL A 205 -0.60 9.69 -3.67
CA VAL A 205 -0.21 8.68 -2.69
C VAL A 205 -0.04 9.38 -1.35
N ARG A 206 -0.85 8.99 -0.36
CA ARG A 206 -0.94 9.69 0.92
C ARG A 206 -0.78 8.74 2.09
N GLU A 207 -0.03 9.17 3.10
CA GLU A 207 -0.04 8.57 4.44
C GLU A 207 -1.41 8.81 5.11
N PHE A 208 -1.84 7.88 5.96
CA PHE A 208 -3.11 7.96 6.66
C PHE A 208 -3.04 8.81 7.93
N ILE A 209 -2.43 9.99 7.84
CA ILE A 209 -2.33 10.92 8.95
C ILE A 209 -3.56 11.82 8.92
N PHE A 210 -4.36 11.77 9.99
CA PHE A 210 -5.36 12.80 10.25
C PHE A 210 -4.63 14.12 10.52
N GLN A 211 -4.89 15.14 9.71
CA GLN A 211 -4.33 16.46 9.96
C GLN A 211 -4.67 16.88 11.39
N GLN A 212 -3.65 17.19 12.19
CA GLN A 212 -3.79 18.10 13.30
C GLN A 212 -4.03 19.51 12.73
N ASP A 213 -5.17 19.71 12.08
CA ASP A 213 -5.73 21.05 12.05
C ASP A 213 -6.32 21.25 13.45
N ALA A 214 -5.46 21.67 14.40
CA ALA A 214 -5.98 22.43 15.51
C ALA A 214 -6.60 23.68 14.87
N PRO A 215 -7.92 23.93 15.00
CA PRO A 215 -8.42 25.25 14.69
C PRO A 215 -7.67 26.21 15.60
N ALA A 216 -6.88 27.11 15.01
CA ALA A 216 -6.47 28.30 15.72
C ALA A 216 -7.77 29.03 16.09
N ALA A 217 -8.13 28.94 17.37
CA ALA A 217 -9.18 29.75 17.98
C ALA A 217 -8.58 31.09 18.43
#